data_AF-A0A3S4M3N9-F1
#
_entry.id   AF-A0A3S4M3N9-F1
#
_cell.length_a   1.000
_cell.length_b   1.000
_cell.length_c   1.000
_cell.angle_alpha   90.00
_cell.angle_beta   90.00
_cell.angle_gamma   90.00
#
_symmetry.space_group_name_H-M   'P 1'
#
loop_
_entity.id
_entity.type
_entity.pdbx_description
1 polymer ?
#
loop_
_entity_poly.entity_id
_entity_poly.type
_entity_poly.pdbx_seq_one_letter_code
_entity_poly.pdbx_strand_id
1 'polypeptide(L)'
;MLYLGMKFRIKAVAAKKGMTLEELCQKMDMTYPNYNKQMKGNPKVGLIQKIADALDCSVIELIEPEQGFTHLYDTDNQYHGVGLKPNNTK
;
A
#
# COMPACT_ATOMS: atom_id res chain seq x y z
N MET A 1 5.01 -22.30 13.16
CA MET A 1 4.05 -21.93 12.12
C MET A 1 4.52 -20.63 11.48
N LEU A 2 5.13 -20.69 10.31
CA LEU A 2 5.62 -19.50 9.61
C LEU A 2 4.41 -18.77 9.01
N TYR A 3 4.09 -17.58 9.52
CA TYR A 3 3.06 -16.72 8.94
C TYR A 3 3.61 -16.09 7.67
N LEU A 4 3.23 -16.61 6.50
CA LEU A 4 3.36 -15.91 5.22
C LEU A 4 2.23 -14.88 5.12
N GLY A 5 2.31 -13.83 5.92
CA GLY A 5 1.37 -12.71 5.84
C GLY A 5 1.68 -11.84 4.62
N MET A 6 0.65 -11.43 3.89
CA MET A 6 0.76 -10.44 2.83
C MET A 6 1.37 -9.15 3.41
N LYS A 7 2.41 -8.63 2.76
CA LYS A 7 3.05 -7.38 3.16
C LYS A 7 2.47 -6.22 2.38
N PHE A 8 2.28 -5.09 3.06
CA PHE A 8 1.67 -3.90 2.49
C PHE A 8 2.59 -2.69 2.65
N ARG A 9 2.54 -1.80 1.67
CA ARG A 9 3.29 -0.53 1.60
C ARG A 9 2.41 0.70 1.78
N ILE A 10 1.27 0.56 2.48
CA ILE A 10 0.24 1.60 2.66
C ILE A 10 0.83 2.93 3.16
N LYS A 11 1.73 2.88 4.17
CA LYS A 11 2.37 4.10 4.70
C LYS A 11 3.17 4.85 3.63
N ALA A 12 3.91 4.13 2.79
CA ALA A 12 4.71 4.74 1.73
C ALA A 12 3.83 5.32 0.61
N VAL A 13 2.74 4.65 0.26
CA VAL A 13 1.78 5.14 -0.73
C VAL A 13 1.02 6.36 -0.21
N ALA A 14 0.54 6.34 1.03
CA ALA A 14 -0.10 7.50 1.66
C ALA A 14 0.82 8.73 1.64
N ALA A 15 2.09 8.56 2.03
CA ALA A 15 3.07 9.64 1.99
C ALA A 15 3.31 10.18 0.56
N LYS A 16 3.37 9.31 -0.46
CA LYS A 16 3.46 9.73 -1.87
C LYS A 16 2.24 10.54 -2.33
N LYS A 17 1.07 10.29 -1.75
CA LYS A 17 -0.17 11.02 -1.99
C LYS A 17 -0.36 12.24 -1.08
N GLY A 18 0.67 12.61 -0.29
CA GLY A 18 0.61 13.76 0.61
C GLY A 18 -0.34 13.57 1.80
N MET A 19 -0.59 12.31 2.22
CA MET A 19 -1.52 11.96 3.28
C MET A 19 -0.82 11.17 4.40
N THR A 20 -1.11 11.51 5.64
CA THR A 20 -0.71 10.76 6.83
C THR A 20 -1.61 9.53 7.05
N LEU A 21 -1.18 8.58 7.90
CA LEU A 21 -2.05 7.44 8.24
C LEU A 21 -3.26 7.88 9.06
N GLU A 22 -3.11 8.92 9.86
CA GLU A 22 -4.17 9.54 10.65
C GLU A 22 -5.24 10.15 9.75
N GLU A 23 -4.86 10.95 8.75
CA GLU A 23 -5.78 11.53 7.76
C GLU A 23 -6.45 10.44 6.90
N LEU A 24 -5.71 9.40 6.53
CA LEU A 24 -6.27 8.23 5.84
C LEU A 24 -7.36 7.56 6.69
N CYS A 25 -7.10 7.35 7.98
CA CYS A 25 -8.09 6.78 8.90
C CYS A 25 -9.33 7.68 9.00
N GLN A 26 -9.14 8.99 9.14
CA GLN A 26 -10.24 9.96 9.15
C GLN A 26 -11.07 9.91 7.86
N LYS A 27 -10.43 9.88 6.69
CA LYS A 27 -11.11 9.77 5.39
C LYS A 27 -11.91 8.46 5.22
N MET A 28 -11.50 7.41 5.93
CA MET A 28 -12.22 6.13 5.98
C MET A 28 -13.27 6.05 7.09
N ASP A 29 -13.55 7.14 7.81
CA ASP A 29 -14.40 7.17 9.01
C ASP A 29 -13.98 6.10 10.03
N MET A 30 -12.67 6.00 10.27
CA MET A 30 -12.06 4.99 11.13
C MET A 30 -11.06 5.62 12.09
N THR A 31 -10.94 5.05 13.29
CA THR A 31 -9.88 5.44 14.24
C THR A 31 -8.58 4.69 13.94
N TYR A 32 -7.44 5.33 14.19
CA TYR A 32 -6.13 4.70 14.01
C TYR A 32 -5.96 3.38 14.82
N PRO A 33 -6.42 3.26 16.09
CA PRO A 33 -6.36 1.99 16.81
C PRO A 33 -7.18 0.88 16.14
N ASN A 34 -8.36 1.19 15.59
CA ASN A 34 -9.18 0.23 14.86
C ASN A 34 -8.48 -0.20 13.57
N TYR A 35 -7.95 0.75 12.80
CA TYR A 35 -7.14 0.48 11.60
C TYR A 35 -5.96 -0.45 11.94
N ASN A 36 -5.15 -0.10 12.94
CA ASN A 36 -3.97 -0.90 13.32
C ASN A 36 -4.36 -2.31 13.80
N LYS A 37 -5.50 -2.45 14.50
CA LYS A 37 -6.04 -3.76 14.88
C LYS A 37 -6.42 -4.60 13.65
N GLN A 38 -7.10 -4.01 12.66
CA GLN A 38 -7.52 -4.74 11.47
C GLN A 38 -6.38 -5.04 10.49
N MET A 39 -5.32 -4.22 10.49
CA MET A 39 -4.11 -4.46 9.71
C MET A 39 -3.21 -5.57 10.27
N LYS A 40 -3.35 -5.92 11.56
CA LYS A 40 -2.59 -7.01 12.18
C LYS A 40 -3.11 -8.38 11.70
N GLY A 41 -2.19 -9.27 11.35
CA GLY A 41 -2.52 -10.62 10.89
C GLY A 41 -2.87 -10.63 9.41
N ASN A 42 -4.05 -11.12 9.06
CA ASN A 42 -4.55 -11.18 7.69
C ASN A 42 -5.70 -10.17 7.50
N PRO A 43 -5.41 -8.92 7.06
CA PRO A 43 -6.46 -7.93 6.84
C PRO A 43 -7.44 -8.40 5.77
N LYS A 44 -8.73 -8.06 5.96
CA LYS A 44 -9.76 -8.39 4.98
C LYS A 44 -9.49 -7.61 3.68
N VAL A 45 -9.70 -8.26 2.53
CA VAL A 45 -9.60 -7.61 1.21
C VAL A 45 -10.45 -6.34 1.14
N GLY A 46 -11.64 -6.33 1.74
CA GLY A 46 -12.50 -5.13 1.79
C GLY A 46 -11.87 -3.94 2.53
N LEU A 47 -11.02 -4.17 3.54
CA LEU A 47 -10.26 -3.08 4.18
C LEU A 47 -9.19 -2.53 3.23
N ILE A 48 -8.49 -3.41 2.52
CA ILE A 48 -7.45 -3.01 1.55
C ILE A 48 -8.08 -2.22 0.40
N GLN A 49 -9.22 -2.64 -0.11
CA GLN A 49 -9.98 -1.90 -1.12
C GLN A 49 -10.38 -0.51 -0.60
N LYS A 50 -10.93 -0.42 0.62
CA LYS A 50 -11.30 0.86 1.23
C LYS A 50 -10.11 1.82 1.37
N ILE A 51 -8.93 1.29 1.70
CA ILE A 51 -7.68 2.08 1.75
C ILE A 51 -7.29 2.57 0.35
N ALA A 52 -7.41 1.72 -0.66
CA ALA A 52 -7.08 2.09 -2.04
C ALA A 52 -8.00 3.20 -2.54
N ASP A 53 -9.30 3.09 -2.27
CA ASP A 53 -10.31 4.10 -2.61
C ASP A 53 -10.02 5.43 -1.89
N ALA A 54 -9.67 5.38 -0.60
CA ALA A 54 -9.34 6.58 0.17
C ALA A 54 -8.05 7.27 -0.32
N LEU A 55 -7.09 6.50 -0.83
CA LEU A 55 -5.83 7.01 -1.39
C LEU A 55 -5.90 7.34 -2.89
N ASP A 56 -7.05 7.08 -3.53
CA ASP A 56 -7.24 7.20 -4.99
C ASP A 56 -6.11 6.52 -5.77
N CYS A 57 -5.94 5.22 -5.50
CA CYS A 57 -4.86 4.42 -6.07
C CYS A 57 -5.32 3.00 -6.40
N SER A 58 -4.48 2.27 -7.15
CA SER A 58 -4.71 0.85 -7.40
C SER A 58 -4.43 0.03 -6.14
N VAL A 59 -5.28 -0.97 -5.85
CA VAL A 59 -5.02 -1.94 -4.77
C VAL A 59 -3.65 -2.62 -4.93
N ILE A 60 -3.21 -2.86 -6.16
CA ILE A 60 -1.92 -3.47 -6.44
C ILE A 60 -0.77 -2.59 -5.93
N GLU A 61 -0.92 -1.26 -5.96
CA GLU A 61 0.08 -0.32 -5.44
C GLU A 61 0.31 -0.46 -3.93
N LEU A 62 -0.70 -0.93 -3.18
CA LEU A 62 -0.63 -1.08 -1.73
C LEU A 62 0.08 -2.35 -1.28
N ILE A 63 0.24 -3.34 -2.16
CA ILE A 63 0.83 -4.64 -1.86
C ILE A 63 2.33 -4.58 -2.15
N GLU A 64 3.18 -5.15 -1.28
CA GLU A 64 4.60 -5.26 -1.61
C GLU A 64 4.79 -6.20 -2.81
N PRO A 65 5.61 -5.80 -3.81
CA PRO A 65 5.86 -6.64 -4.96
C PRO A 65 6.76 -7.81 -4.55
N GLU A 66 6.71 -8.90 -5.32
CA GLU A 66 7.62 -10.02 -5.12
C GLU A 66 9.09 -9.63 -5.35
N GLN A 67 10.00 -10.48 -4.89
CA GLN A 67 11.43 -10.28 -5.11
C GLN A 67 11.75 -10.18 -6.59
N GLY A 68 12.55 -9.18 -6.98
CA GLY A 68 12.90 -8.92 -8.37
C GLY A 68 11.92 -7.99 -9.10
N PHE A 69 10.83 -7.58 -8.45
CA PHE A 69 9.88 -6.63 -8.99
C PHE A 69 9.87 -5.30 -8.21
N THR A 70 9.35 -4.25 -8.84
CA THR A 70 9.14 -2.93 -8.26
C THR A 70 7.89 -2.28 -8.82
N HIS A 71 7.30 -1.35 -8.07
CA HIS A 71 6.27 -0.47 -8.60
C HIS A 71 6.90 0.55 -9.55
N LEU A 72 6.26 0.75 -10.69
CA LEU A 72 6.63 1.70 -11.71
C LEU A 72 5.79 2.97 -11.56
N TYR A 73 6.49 4.10 -11.59
CA TYR A 73 5.90 5.43 -11.56
C TYR A 73 6.48 6.25 -12.72
N ASP A 74 5.71 7.18 -13.26
CA ASP A 74 6.23 8.16 -14.20
C ASP A 74 6.89 9.36 -13.49
N THR A 75 7.30 10.36 -14.29
CA THR A 75 7.92 11.59 -13.79
C THR A 75 7.01 12.42 -12.89
N ASP A 76 5.68 12.22 -13.00
CA ASP A 76 4.66 12.94 -12.26
C ASP A 76 4.16 12.12 -11.05
N ASN A 77 4.86 11.04 -10.69
CA ASN A 77 4.49 10.09 -9.64
C ASN A 77 3.15 9.37 -9.86
N GLN A 78 2.65 9.27 -11.10
CA GLN A 78 1.49 8.43 -11.39
C GLN A 78 1.89 6.97 -11.47
N TYR A 79 1.06 6.09 -10.92
CA TYR A 79 1.32 4.66 -10.83
C TYR A 79 0.97 3.95 -12.15
N HIS A 80 1.91 3.16 -12.68
CA HIS A 80 1.73 2.43 -13.95
C HIS A 80 1.70 0.90 -13.79
N GLY A 81 2.00 0.37 -12.61
CA GLY A 81 1.96 -1.07 -12.34
C GLY A 81 3.22 -1.61 -11.68
N VAL A 82 3.44 -2.92 -11.82
CA VAL A 82 4.61 -3.63 -11.30
C VAL A 82 5.46 -4.11 -12.47
N GLY A 83 6.76 -3.87 -12.42
CA GLY A 83 7.73 -4.32 -13.42
C GLY A 83 9.01 -4.85 -12.79
N LEU A 84 9.94 -5.31 -13.62
CA LEU A 84 11.23 -5.80 -13.15
C LEU A 84 12.00 -4.68 -12.44
N LYS A 85 12.57 -5.01 -11.29
CA LYS A 85 13.50 -4.15 -10.60
C LYS A 85 14.72 -3.95 -11.51
N PRO A 86 15.13 -2.70 -11.79
CA PRO A 86 16.32 -2.46 -12.59
C PRO A 86 17.52 -3.20 -11.97
N ASN A 87 18.19 -4.02 -12.76
CA ASN A 87 19.47 -4.60 -12.34
C ASN A 87 20.47 -3.44 -12.30
N ASN A 88 20.88 -3.05 -11.10
CA ASN A 88 22.02 -2.18 -10.91
C ASN A 88 23.30 -2.99 -11.21
N THR A 89 23.49 -3.38 -12.46
CA THR A 89 24.78 -3.85 -12.95
C THR A 89 25.65 -2.62 -13.10
N LYS A 90 26.48 -2.36 -12.09
CA LYS A 90 27.69 -1.54 -12.25
C LYS A 90 28.69 -2.28 -13.12
#